data_AF-A0A097KKT5-F1
#
_entry.id   AF-A0A097KKT5-F1
#
_cell.length_a   1.000
_cell.length_b   1.000
_cell.length_c   1.000
_cell.angle_alpha   90.00
_cell.angle_beta   90.00
_cell.angle_gamma   90.00
#
_symmetry.space_group_name_H-M   'P 1'
#
loop_
_entity.id
_entity.type
_entity.pdbx_description
1 polymer ?
#
loop_
_entity_poly.entity_id
_entity_poly.type
_entity_poly.pdbx_seq_one_letter_code
_entity_poly.pdbx_strand_id
1 'polypeptide(L)'
;MAKQAIEQTGLIPRSIIRTFDRFRKQLLPGAEKLVIQEFRISRFQVLVSVKCLVSLTIIPLIINYLLKNFLLIPVTENFWNRHQNEIFLNSYQQDRAFTEIKKFEEKIYFEFLINDLDNNFIFESDKSDQENTTLGESNKIKYSLNSNFKELSEKDLAKKQTTEEIKELYFESTMQKRKKIQLIESKNVIQEDLQEKIIELAIHYNQQSIIALTNLFGDFITFGIISFLVIWMKPQIIILKSFLTESIYSLSDTTKSFLLILGTDLLVGFHSPRGWEIFLELILRHFGFPENQDFIYLFVATFPVLLDTVFKYWIFRYLNQISPSTVATYHSMIE
;
A
#
# COMPACT_ATOMS: atom_id res chain seq x y z
N MET A 1 61.66 22.44 45.01
CA MET A 1 60.35 21.75 45.10
C MET A 1 60.39 20.51 44.22
N ALA A 2 60.46 19.33 44.82
CA ALA A 2 60.40 18.05 44.10
C ALA A 2 58.93 17.65 43.91
N LYS A 3 58.52 17.37 42.67
CA LYS A 3 57.26 16.68 42.38
C LYS A 3 57.59 15.32 41.80
N GLN A 4 57.39 14.27 42.60
CA GLN A 4 57.33 12.90 42.13
C GLN A 4 56.02 12.70 41.37
N ALA A 5 56.12 12.20 40.13
CA ALA A 5 54.97 11.74 39.37
C ALA A 5 54.61 10.34 39.86
N ILE A 6 53.46 10.23 40.53
CA ILE A 6 52.87 8.95 40.92
C ILE A 6 52.17 8.41 39.67
N GLU A 7 52.81 7.50 38.94
CA GLU A 7 52.15 6.71 37.91
C GLU A 7 51.13 5.78 38.58
N GLN A 8 49.88 5.83 38.13
CA GLN A 8 48.83 4.92 38.56
C GLN A 8 49.23 3.50 38.16
N THR A 9 49.52 2.67 39.15
CA THR A 9 49.78 1.24 38.94
C THR A 9 48.44 0.58 38.62
N GLY A 10 48.32 0.03 37.40
CA GLY A 10 47.23 -0.91 37.13
C GLY A 10 47.28 -2.04 38.15
N LEU A 11 46.11 -2.62 38.46
CA LEU A 11 45.88 -3.67 39.49
C LEU A 11 46.82 -4.88 39.43
N ILE A 12 47.62 -5.02 38.37
CA ILE A 12 48.57 -6.11 38.17
C ILE A 12 50.00 -5.54 38.06
N PRO A 13 50.92 -5.93 38.96
CA PRO A 13 52.34 -5.57 38.85
C PRO A 13 52.93 -5.97 37.50
N ARG A 14 53.65 -5.04 36.83
CA ARG A 14 54.34 -5.32 35.54
C ARG A 14 55.27 -6.53 35.59
N SER A 15 55.80 -6.87 36.77
CA SER A 15 56.64 -8.05 37.00
C SER A 15 55.90 -9.37 36.74
N ILE A 16 54.61 -9.47 37.12
CA ILE A 16 53.80 -10.67 36.92
C ILE A 16 53.49 -10.86 35.43
N ILE A 17 53.10 -9.79 34.74
CA ILE A 17 52.88 -9.78 33.29
C ILE A 17 54.15 -10.25 32.56
N ARG A 18 55.32 -9.72 32.94
CA ARG A 18 56.58 -10.08 32.30
C ARG A 18 57.00 -11.52 32.56
N THR A 19 56.71 -12.04 33.76
CA THR A 19 57.04 -13.44 34.12
C THR A 19 56.09 -14.41 33.40
N PHE A 20 54.81 -14.07 33.31
CA PHE A 20 53.81 -14.82 32.56
C PHE A 20 54.11 -14.83 31.06
N ASP A 21 54.52 -13.69 30.47
CA ASP A 21 54.93 -13.62 29.06
C ASP A 21 56.13 -14.53 28.76
N ARG A 22 57.13 -14.57 29.66
CA ARG A 22 58.28 -15.48 29.51
C ARG A 22 57.85 -16.94 29.62
N PHE A 23 57.00 -17.25 30.59
CA PHE A 23 56.47 -18.60 30.79
C PHE A 23 55.64 -19.06 29.58
N ARG A 24 54.77 -18.19 29.05
CA ARG A 24 54.00 -18.44 27.82
C ARG A 24 54.91 -18.67 26.62
N LYS A 25 55.95 -17.84 26.43
CA LYS A 25 56.93 -18.00 25.34
C LYS A 25 57.74 -19.29 25.45
N GLN A 26 58.01 -19.75 26.67
CA GLN A 26 58.71 -21.01 26.92
C GLN A 26 57.82 -22.24 26.68
N LEU A 27 56.54 -22.16 27.03
CA LEU A 27 55.57 -23.25 26.82
C LEU A 27 55.13 -23.38 25.36
N LEU A 28 55.01 -22.28 24.64
CA LEU A 28 54.44 -22.24 23.29
C LEU A 28 55.28 -21.35 22.35
N PRO A 29 56.48 -21.81 21.94
CA PRO A 29 57.32 -21.06 21.00
C PRO A 29 56.58 -20.87 19.66
N GLY A 30 56.36 -19.62 19.26
CA GLY A 30 55.71 -19.27 17.98
C GLY A 30 54.19 -19.12 18.03
N ALA A 31 53.52 -19.41 19.16
CA ALA A 31 52.06 -19.28 19.28
C ALA A 31 51.55 -17.84 19.14
N GLU A 32 52.35 -16.82 19.43
CA GLU A 32 51.99 -15.41 19.21
C GLU A 32 51.67 -15.13 17.74
N LYS A 33 52.46 -15.70 16.81
CA LYS A 33 52.25 -15.52 15.37
C LYS A 33 50.98 -16.24 14.89
N LEU A 34 50.70 -17.42 15.45
CA LEU A 34 49.50 -18.20 15.15
C LEU A 34 48.23 -17.47 15.61
N VAL A 35 48.22 -16.96 16.83
CA VAL A 35 47.07 -16.20 17.37
C VAL A 35 46.81 -14.92 16.55
N ILE A 36 47.87 -14.21 16.13
CA ILE A 36 47.72 -13.03 15.28
C ILE A 36 47.16 -13.39 13.90
N GLN A 37 47.56 -14.53 13.32
CA GLN A 37 47.03 -15.01 12.05
C GLN A 37 45.56 -15.42 12.16
N GLU A 38 45.20 -16.17 13.19
CA GLU A 38 43.81 -16.57 13.48
C GLU A 38 42.90 -15.35 13.63
N PHE A 39 43.34 -14.33 14.39
CA PHE A 39 42.60 -13.08 14.53
C PHE A 39 42.41 -12.36 13.18
N ARG A 40 43.44 -12.33 12.32
CA ARG A 40 43.34 -11.71 10.98
C ARG A 40 42.36 -12.46 10.09
N ILE A 41 42.38 -13.80 10.12
CA ILE A 41 41.48 -14.67 9.35
C ILE A 41 40.04 -14.46 9.82
N SER A 42 39.78 -14.51 11.14
CA SER A 42 38.47 -14.27 11.72
C SER A 42 37.90 -12.90 11.32
N ARG A 43 38.71 -11.83 11.44
CA ARG A 43 38.29 -10.48 11.02
C ARG A 43 37.96 -10.39 9.53
N PHE A 44 38.75 -11.05 8.68
CA PHE A 44 38.51 -11.10 7.24
C PHE A 44 37.20 -11.85 6.93
N GLN A 45 36.98 -13.01 7.57
CA GLN A 45 35.76 -13.80 7.45
C GLN A 45 34.52 -13.00 7.85
N VAL A 46 34.57 -12.26 8.97
CA VAL A 46 33.48 -11.36 9.38
C VAL A 46 33.21 -10.29 8.32
N LEU A 47 34.25 -9.58 7.86
CA LEU A 47 34.09 -8.48 6.91
C LEU A 47 33.53 -8.95 5.56
N VAL A 48 34.03 -10.08 5.04
CA VAL A 48 33.52 -10.68 3.80
C VAL A 48 32.08 -11.15 3.98
N SER A 49 31.75 -11.76 5.12
CA SER A 49 30.39 -12.24 5.43
C SER A 49 29.39 -11.08 5.49
N VAL A 50 29.73 -10.02 6.21
CA VAL A 50 28.91 -8.81 6.31
C VAL A 50 28.72 -8.17 4.92
N LYS A 51 29.80 -7.99 4.16
CA LYS A 51 29.71 -7.46 2.79
C LYS A 51 28.86 -8.34 1.89
N CYS A 52 28.97 -9.66 2.02
CA CYS A 52 28.16 -10.62 1.26
C CYS A 52 26.68 -10.47 1.57
N LEU A 53 26.32 -10.41 2.86
CA LEU A 53 24.94 -10.28 3.32
C LEU A 53 24.33 -8.96 2.83
N VAL A 54 25.04 -7.85 3.01
CA VAL A 54 24.61 -6.52 2.54
C VAL A 54 24.46 -6.50 1.02
N SER A 55 25.39 -7.13 0.28
CA SER A 55 25.34 -7.19 -1.18
C SER A 55 24.15 -8.02 -1.68
N LEU A 56 23.86 -9.17 -1.04
CA LEU A 56 22.73 -10.05 -1.39
C LEU A 56 21.37 -9.39 -1.18
N THR A 57 21.25 -8.46 -0.22
CA THR A 57 19.99 -7.78 0.09
C THR A 57 19.84 -6.45 -0.65
N ILE A 58 20.86 -5.61 -0.64
CA ILE A 58 20.76 -4.24 -1.15
C ILE A 58 20.82 -4.20 -2.68
N ILE A 59 21.69 -4.99 -3.32
CA ILE A 59 21.89 -4.90 -4.78
C ILE A 59 20.60 -5.24 -5.54
N PRO A 60 19.89 -6.35 -5.27
CA PRO A 60 18.64 -6.64 -5.97
C PRO A 60 17.59 -5.55 -5.80
N LEU A 61 17.47 -4.96 -4.60
CA LEU A 61 16.52 -3.89 -4.33
C LEU A 61 16.83 -2.62 -5.12
N ILE A 62 18.10 -2.18 -5.12
CA ILE A 62 18.53 -0.99 -5.86
C ILE A 62 18.34 -1.22 -7.37
N ILE A 63 18.79 -2.36 -7.90
CA ILE A 63 18.66 -2.64 -9.32
C ILE A 63 17.20 -2.73 -9.73
N ASN A 64 16.34 -3.41 -8.95
CA ASN A 64 14.91 -3.47 -9.24
C ASN A 64 14.27 -2.08 -9.24
N TYR A 65 14.56 -1.25 -8.23
CA TYR A 65 14.06 0.13 -8.17
C TYR A 65 14.48 0.95 -9.40
N LEU A 66 15.76 0.92 -9.75
CA LEU A 66 16.29 1.65 -10.90
C LEU A 66 15.68 1.12 -12.20
N LEU A 67 15.70 -0.19 -12.41
CA LEU A 67 15.20 -0.81 -13.62
C LEU A 67 13.70 -0.56 -13.80
N LYS A 68 12.93 -0.64 -12.72
CA LYS A 68 11.49 -0.38 -12.75
C LYS A 68 11.17 1.03 -13.23
N ASN A 69 11.82 2.03 -12.64
CA ASN A 69 11.55 3.43 -12.93
C ASN A 69 12.11 3.88 -14.29
N PHE A 70 13.31 3.43 -14.66
CA PHE A 70 13.98 3.91 -15.87
C PHE A 70 13.65 3.10 -17.12
N LEU A 71 13.29 1.82 -16.98
CA LEU A 71 13.15 0.92 -18.13
C LEU A 71 11.80 0.22 -18.16
N LEU A 72 11.38 -0.44 -17.08
CA LEU A 72 10.16 -1.26 -17.14
C LEU A 72 8.92 -0.40 -17.32
N ILE A 73 8.64 0.57 -16.45
CA ILE A 73 7.44 1.43 -16.59
C ILE A 73 7.28 2.00 -18.02
N PRO A 74 8.28 2.69 -18.61
CA PRO A 74 8.10 3.25 -19.95
C PRO A 74 7.95 2.19 -21.04
N VAL A 75 8.62 1.03 -20.90
CA VAL A 75 8.48 -0.08 -21.85
C VAL A 75 7.10 -0.71 -21.75
N THR A 76 6.64 -1.00 -20.54
CA THR A 76 5.34 -1.63 -20.29
C THR A 76 4.19 -0.72 -20.72
N GLU A 77 4.28 0.59 -20.41
CA GLU A 77 3.29 1.58 -20.83
C GLU A 77 3.20 1.66 -22.35
N ASN A 78 4.34 1.74 -23.03
CA ASN A 78 4.38 1.80 -24.49
C ASN A 78 3.92 0.48 -25.14
N PHE A 79 4.21 -0.67 -24.53
CA PHE A 79 3.76 -1.96 -25.02
C PHE A 79 2.25 -2.14 -24.85
N TRP A 80 1.73 -1.89 -23.64
CA TRP A 80 0.32 -2.05 -23.27
C TRP A 80 -0.57 -1.12 -24.11
N ASN A 81 -0.27 0.19 -24.13
CA ASN A 81 -1.09 1.18 -24.81
C ASN A 81 -1.03 1.10 -26.35
N ARG A 82 -0.02 0.42 -26.93
CA ARG A 82 0.07 0.24 -28.40
C ARG A 82 -0.61 -1.01 -28.92
N HIS A 83 -0.61 -2.09 -28.14
CA HIS A 83 -1.04 -3.41 -28.63
C HIS A 83 -2.46 -3.77 -28.17
N GLN A 84 -2.93 -3.20 -27.05
CA GLN A 84 -4.23 -3.51 -26.48
C GLN A 84 -5.20 -2.33 -26.66
N ASN A 85 -6.38 -2.60 -27.22
CA ASN A 85 -7.48 -1.63 -27.25
C ASN A 85 -8.33 -1.69 -25.96
N GLU A 86 -8.02 -2.62 -25.06
CA GLU A 86 -8.73 -2.85 -23.81
C GLU A 86 -8.00 -2.15 -22.66
N ILE A 87 -8.76 -1.40 -21.86
CA ILE A 87 -8.25 -0.62 -20.72
C ILE A 87 -7.91 -1.53 -19.53
N PHE A 88 -8.62 -2.66 -19.41
CA PHE A 88 -8.55 -3.55 -18.26
C PHE A 88 -7.65 -4.76 -18.54
N LEU A 89 -6.83 -5.14 -17.56
CA LEU A 89 -5.98 -6.33 -17.65
C LEU A 89 -6.79 -7.63 -17.55
N ASN A 90 -7.85 -7.63 -16.75
CA ASN A 90 -8.70 -8.80 -16.51
C ASN A 90 -10.14 -8.41 -16.19
N SER A 91 -11.04 -9.41 -16.24
CA SER A 91 -12.48 -9.22 -15.97
C SER A 91 -12.75 -8.66 -14.57
N TYR A 92 -11.91 -8.99 -13.59
CA TYR A 92 -12.08 -8.50 -12.22
C TYR A 92 -11.88 -6.98 -12.12
N GLN A 93 -10.87 -6.42 -12.78
CA GLN A 93 -10.70 -4.97 -12.84
C GLN A 93 -11.87 -4.29 -13.55
N GLN A 94 -12.38 -4.91 -14.62
CA GLN A 94 -13.54 -4.43 -15.35
C GLN A 94 -14.80 -4.40 -14.48
N ASP A 95 -15.10 -5.50 -13.76
CA ASP A 95 -16.25 -5.60 -12.87
C ASP A 95 -16.19 -4.56 -11.74
N ARG A 96 -14.99 -4.33 -11.20
CA ARG A 96 -14.76 -3.29 -10.19
C ARG A 96 -15.00 -1.88 -10.75
N ALA A 97 -14.46 -1.58 -11.92
CA ALA A 97 -14.65 -0.29 -12.57
C ALA A 97 -16.14 -0.03 -12.85
N PHE A 98 -16.86 -1.02 -13.36
CA PHE A 98 -18.30 -0.91 -13.62
C PHE A 98 -19.11 -0.76 -12.34
N THR A 99 -18.74 -1.46 -11.27
CA THR A 99 -19.37 -1.27 -9.95
C THR A 99 -19.14 0.13 -9.40
N GLU A 100 -17.94 0.68 -9.57
CA GLU A 100 -17.62 2.05 -9.14
C GLU A 100 -18.37 3.10 -9.97
N ILE A 101 -18.46 2.92 -11.29
CA ILE A 101 -19.27 3.79 -12.17
C ILE A 101 -20.75 3.72 -11.76
N LYS A 102 -21.30 2.53 -11.56
CA LYS A 102 -22.71 2.36 -11.17
C LYS A 102 -23.03 3.06 -9.85
N LYS A 103 -22.16 2.90 -8.83
CA LYS A 103 -22.32 3.59 -7.54
C LYS A 103 -22.28 5.11 -7.70
N PHE A 104 -21.45 5.61 -8.59
CA PHE A 104 -21.36 7.04 -8.88
C PHE A 104 -22.59 7.56 -9.62
N GLU A 105 -23.08 6.82 -10.62
CA GLU A 105 -24.32 7.12 -11.33
C GLU A 105 -25.52 7.15 -10.38
N GLU A 106 -25.65 6.14 -9.52
CA GLU A 106 -26.70 6.08 -8.48
C GLU A 106 -26.63 7.29 -7.54
N LYS A 107 -25.42 7.71 -7.16
CA LYS A 107 -25.20 8.89 -6.31
C LYS A 107 -25.65 10.18 -7.01
N ILE A 108 -25.20 10.42 -8.24
CA ILE A 108 -25.56 11.63 -8.99
C ILE A 108 -27.07 11.66 -9.27
N TYR A 109 -27.64 10.52 -9.65
CA TYR A 109 -29.07 10.41 -9.90
C TYR A 109 -29.89 10.71 -8.64
N PHE A 110 -29.44 10.20 -7.49
CA PHE A 110 -30.06 10.51 -6.20
C PHE A 110 -29.97 12.01 -5.86
N GLU A 111 -28.79 12.63 -6.00
CA GLU A 111 -28.60 14.06 -5.76
C GLU A 111 -29.46 14.93 -6.70
N PHE A 112 -29.59 14.53 -7.97
CA PHE A 112 -30.47 15.17 -8.93
C PHE A 112 -31.94 15.11 -8.50
N LEU A 113 -32.43 13.94 -8.06
CA LEU A 113 -33.80 13.78 -7.60
C LEU A 113 -34.10 14.65 -6.38
N ILE A 114 -33.17 14.74 -5.43
CA ILE A 114 -33.32 15.60 -4.24
C ILE A 114 -33.38 17.08 -4.63
N ASN A 115 -32.50 17.53 -5.53
CA ASN A 115 -32.49 18.92 -5.99
C ASN A 115 -33.73 19.28 -6.82
N ASP A 116 -34.26 18.38 -7.64
CA ASP A 116 -35.52 18.62 -8.35
C ASP A 116 -36.72 18.74 -7.37
N LEU A 117 -36.75 17.90 -6.33
CA LEU A 117 -37.76 17.99 -5.28
C LEU A 117 -37.69 19.33 -4.53
N ASP A 118 -36.50 19.76 -4.10
CA ASP A 118 -36.32 21.03 -3.37
C ASP A 118 -36.75 22.24 -4.22
N ASN A 119 -36.38 22.26 -5.50
CA ASN A 119 -36.84 23.30 -6.43
C ASN A 119 -38.36 23.29 -6.60
N ASN A 120 -39.00 22.12 -6.67
CA ASN A 120 -40.45 22.01 -6.78
C ASN A 120 -41.17 22.46 -5.50
N PHE A 121 -40.62 22.17 -4.31
CA PHE A 121 -41.17 22.62 -3.03
C PHE A 121 -41.10 24.15 -2.85
N ILE A 122 -39.99 24.77 -3.24
CA ILE A 122 -39.84 26.24 -3.19
C ILE A 122 -40.86 26.94 -4.11
N PHE A 123 -41.19 26.33 -5.25
CA PHE A 123 -42.20 26.87 -6.18
C PHE A 123 -43.65 26.69 -5.70
N GLU A 124 -43.94 25.70 -4.85
CA GLU A 124 -45.27 25.57 -4.22
C GLU A 124 -45.46 26.54 -3.05
N SER A 125 -44.40 26.83 -2.26
CA SER A 125 -44.48 27.85 -1.20
C SER A 125 -44.68 29.28 -1.73
N ASP A 126 -44.09 29.61 -2.89
CA ASP A 126 -44.29 30.92 -3.52
C ASP A 126 -45.71 31.12 -4.10
N LYS A 127 -46.44 30.02 -4.37
CA LYS A 127 -47.86 30.09 -4.77
C LYS A 127 -48.79 30.32 -3.57
N SER A 128 -48.43 29.83 -2.37
CA SER A 128 -49.26 30.03 -1.17
C SER A 128 -49.13 31.42 -0.55
N ASP A 129 -48.04 32.15 -0.83
CA ASP A 129 -47.77 33.45 -0.21
C ASP A 129 -48.36 34.65 -0.97
N GLN A 130 -49.02 34.45 -2.12
CA GLN A 130 -49.78 35.52 -2.79
C GLN A 130 -51.21 35.70 -2.27
N GLU A 131 -51.73 34.79 -1.43
CA GLU A 131 -53.07 34.96 -0.85
C GLU A 131 -53.09 35.66 0.52
N ASN A 132 -51.96 35.90 1.18
CA ASN A 132 -51.97 36.56 2.48
C ASN A 132 -50.84 37.57 2.68
N THR A 133 -51.26 38.79 3.06
CA THR A 133 -50.54 39.78 3.87
C THR A 133 -50.09 41.06 3.13
N THR A 134 -50.96 42.07 3.27
CA THR A 134 -50.62 43.50 3.30
C THR A 134 -49.55 43.83 4.35
N LEU A 135 -48.71 44.82 4.02
CA LEU A 135 -47.65 45.52 4.81
C LEU A 135 -46.27 44.84 4.89
N GLY A 136 -45.26 45.54 4.32
CA GLY A 136 -43.85 45.35 4.66
C GLY A 136 -42.90 45.62 3.50
N GLU A 137 -42.38 46.84 3.42
CA GLU A 137 -41.38 47.28 2.44
C GLU A 137 -40.08 46.45 2.47
N SER A 138 -39.54 46.05 1.31
CA SER A 138 -38.25 46.57 0.81
C SER A 138 -37.64 45.76 -0.35
N ASN A 139 -37.14 46.53 -1.34
CA ASN A 139 -35.98 46.27 -2.19
C ASN A 139 -36.12 45.51 -3.53
N LYS A 140 -36.51 46.29 -4.56
CA LYS A 140 -35.64 46.74 -5.66
C LYS A 140 -35.00 45.67 -6.57
N ILE A 141 -35.68 45.33 -7.66
CA ILE A 141 -35.04 45.17 -8.99
C ILE A 141 -35.90 45.87 -10.05
N LYS A 142 -35.25 46.78 -10.78
CA LYS A 142 -35.80 47.68 -11.78
C LYS A 142 -35.62 47.06 -13.16
N TYR A 143 -36.71 46.84 -13.90
CA TYR A 143 -36.68 46.86 -15.35
C TYR A 143 -37.79 47.77 -15.87
N SER A 144 -37.36 48.75 -16.64
CA SER A 144 -38.14 49.82 -17.25
C SER A 144 -38.95 49.32 -18.44
N LEU A 145 -40.25 49.62 -18.46
CA LEU A 145 -40.99 49.85 -19.69
C LEU A 145 -41.91 51.06 -19.46
N ASN A 146 -41.52 52.18 -20.05
CA ASN A 146 -42.26 53.43 -20.03
C ASN A 146 -42.98 53.58 -21.37
N SER A 147 -44.30 53.66 -21.36
CA SER A 147 -45.06 54.44 -22.35
C SER A 147 -46.49 54.66 -21.86
N ASN A 148 -46.79 55.92 -21.55
CA ASN A 148 -48.08 56.50 -21.19
C ASN A 148 -49.23 56.03 -22.09
N PHE A 149 -50.39 55.69 -21.52
CA PHE A 149 -51.70 55.98 -22.10
C PHE A 149 -52.70 56.33 -21.01
N LYS A 150 -53.47 57.38 -21.30
CA LYS A 150 -54.25 58.25 -20.44
C LYS A 150 -55.69 57.74 -20.26
N GLU A 151 -56.21 57.95 -19.04
CA GLU A 151 -57.61 57.99 -18.56
C GLU A 151 -58.64 56.94 -19.01
N LEU A 152 -59.33 56.46 -17.98
CA LEU A 152 -60.33 55.40 -17.87
C LEU A 152 -61.67 55.76 -18.54
N SER A 153 -62.35 54.81 -19.20
CA SER A 153 -63.81 54.88 -19.41
C SER A 153 -64.44 53.50 -19.61
N GLU A 154 -65.07 53.00 -18.54
CA GLU A 154 -66.19 52.04 -18.36
C GLU A 154 -66.47 50.85 -19.31
N LYS A 155 -65.66 50.58 -20.36
CA LYS A 155 -65.71 49.32 -21.14
C LYS A 155 -64.64 48.30 -20.72
N ASP A 156 -63.95 48.56 -19.61
CA ASP A 156 -62.71 47.87 -19.25
C ASP A 156 -62.88 46.62 -18.37
N LEU A 157 -64.07 46.33 -17.85
CA LEU A 157 -64.25 45.19 -16.93
C LEU A 157 -64.15 43.83 -17.64
N ALA A 158 -64.71 43.70 -18.86
CA ALA A 158 -64.63 42.47 -19.64
C ALA A 158 -63.26 42.28 -20.32
N LYS A 159 -62.53 43.37 -20.57
CA LYS A 159 -61.20 43.33 -21.20
C LYS A 159 -60.07 43.05 -20.19
N LYS A 160 -60.29 43.39 -18.90
CA LYS A 160 -59.37 43.09 -17.80
C LYS A 160 -59.26 41.60 -17.50
N GLN A 161 -60.38 40.89 -17.40
CA GLN A 161 -60.40 39.44 -17.17
C GLN A 161 -59.69 38.67 -18.29
N THR A 162 -59.96 39.01 -19.54
CA THR A 162 -59.27 38.38 -20.68
C THR A 162 -57.77 38.72 -20.71
N THR A 163 -57.37 39.90 -20.23
CA THR A 163 -55.95 40.30 -20.20
C THR A 163 -55.18 39.61 -19.07
N GLU A 164 -55.82 39.30 -17.95
CA GLU A 164 -55.20 38.56 -16.84
C GLU A 164 -55.11 37.06 -17.12
N GLU A 165 -56.15 36.44 -17.67
CA GLU A 165 -56.11 35.04 -18.13
C GLU A 165 -55.05 34.85 -19.22
N ILE A 166 -54.94 35.79 -20.17
CA ILE A 166 -53.88 35.74 -21.20
C ILE A 166 -52.51 35.89 -20.54
N LYS A 167 -52.33 36.78 -19.56
CA LYS A 167 -51.05 36.92 -18.84
C LYS A 167 -50.68 35.66 -18.06
N GLU A 168 -51.65 35.02 -17.43
CA GLU A 168 -51.46 33.77 -16.68
C GLU A 168 -51.07 32.62 -17.61
N LEU A 169 -51.75 32.49 -18.76
CA LEU A 169 -51.42 31.51 -19.79
C LEU A 169 -50.01 31.73 -20.38
N TYR A 170 -49.63 32.99 -20.65
CA TYR A 170 -48.28 33.33 -21.07
C TYR A 170 -47.26 33.03 -19.97
N PHE A 171 -47.58 33.31 -18.71
CA PHE A 171 -46.71 33.01 -17.57
C PHE A 171 -46.50 31.50 -17.41
N GLU A 172 -47.55 30.68 -17.39
CA GLU A 172 -47.45 29.22 -17.32
C GLU A 172 -46.61 28.64 -18.47
N SER A 173 -46.83 29.10 -19.70
CA SER A 173 -46.06 28.64 -20.87
C SER A 173 -44.57 28.99 -20.76
N THR A 174 -44.23 30.17 -20.21
CA THR A 174 -42.83 30.56 -19.97
C THR A 174 -42.20 29.80 -18.81
N MET A 175 -42.96 29.46 -17.77
CA MET A 175 -42.50 28.64 -16.64
C MET A 175 -42.25 27.19 -17.05
N GLN A 176 -43.15 26.61 -17.86
CA GLN A 176 -42.94 25.28 -18.45
C GLN A 176 -41.70 25.25 -19.36
N LYS A 177 -41.50 26.30 -20.17
CA LYS A 177 -40.31 26.43 -21.02
C LYS A 177 -39.03 26.54 -20.19
N ARG A 178 -39.03 27.31 -19.09
CA ARG A 178 -37.90 27.42 -18.16
C ARG A 178 -37.60 26.10 -17.47
N LYS A 179 -38.62 25.42 -16.93
CA LYS A 179 -38.48 24.10 -16.30
C LYS A 179 -37.89 23.07 -17.28
N LYS A 180 -38.32 23.10 -18.53
CA LYS A 180 -37.76 22.24 -19.59
C LYS A 180 -36.29 22.57 -19.90
N ILE A 181 -35.92 23.85 -19.94
CA ILE A 181 -34.52 24.28 -20.17
C ILE A 181 -33.64 23.88 -18.99
N GLN A 182 -34.09 24.09 -17.76
CA GLN A 182 -33.37 23.70 -16.54
C GLN A 182 -33.20 22.17 -16.42
N LEU A 183 -34.20 21.40 -16.86
CA LEU A 183 -34.12 19.94 -16.93
C LEU A 183 -33.18 19.44 -18.04
N ILE A 184 -33.04 20.18 -19.14
CA ILE A 184 -32.07 19.87 -20.20
C ILE A 184 -30.64 20.19 -19.73
N GLU A 185 -30.47 21.34 -19.08
CA GLU A 185 -29.18 21.80 -18.56
C GLU A 185 -28.66 20.88 -17.45
N SER A 186 -29.52 20.51 -16.49
CA SER A 186 -29.18 19.54 -15.44
C SER A 186 -28.86 18.15 -15.99
N LYS A 187 -29.58 17.66 -17.02
CA LYS A 187 -29.24 16.39 -17.69
C LYS A 187 -27.89 16.44 -18.40
N ASN A 188 -27.54 17.57 -19.00
CA ASN A 188 -26.23 17.73 -19.64
C ASN A 188 -25.10 17.74 -18.59
N VAL A 189 -25.29 18.44 -17.46
CA VAL A 189 -24.32 18.46 -16.35
C VAL A 189 -24.09 17.06 -15.79
N ILE A 190 -25.16 16.29 -15.53
CA ILE A 190 -25.06 14.89 -15.08
C ILE A 190 -24.27 14.02 -16.06
N GLN A 191 -24.47 14.25 -17.37
CA GLN A 191 -23.77 13.51 -18.40
C GLN A 191 -22.29 13.90 -18.48
N GLU A 192 -21.95 15.17 -18.27
CA GLU A 192 -20.56 15.65 -18.20
C GLU A 192 -19.84 15.06 -16.97
N ASP A 193 -20.46 15.09 -15.79
CA ASP A 193 -19.89 14.52 -14.56
C ASP A 193 -19.66 13.00 -14.69
N LEU A 194 -20.60 12.29 -15.32
CA LEU A 194 -20.46 10.86 -15.59
C LEU A 194 -19.32 10.58 -16.58
N GLN A 195 -19.19 11.40 -17.63
CA GLN A 195 -18.10 11.26 -18.60
C GLN A 195 -16.74 11.51 -17.95
N GLU A 196 -16.61 12.54 -17.12
CA GLU A 196 -15.39 12.81 -16.37
C GLU A 196 -15.02 11.61 -15.48
N LYS A 197 -16.01 11.05 -14.77
CA LYS A 197 -15.76 9.89 -13.90
C LYS A 197 -15.33 8.64 -14.67
N ILE A 198 -15.93 8.39 -15.83
CA ILE A 198 -15.56 7.26 -16.69
C ILE A 198 -14.12 7.41 -17.18
N ILE A 199 -13.71 8.62 -17.60
CA ILE A 199 -12.34 8.89 -18.04
C ILE A 199 -11.34 8.72 -16.88
N GLU A 200 -11.67 9.26 -15.70
CA GLU A 200 -10.86 9.11 -14.49
C GLU A 200 -10.60 7.62 -14.17
N LEU A 201 -11.68 6.82 -14.14
CA LEU A 201 -11.58 5.38 -13.86
C LEU A 201 -10.84 4.63 -14.96
N ALA A 202 -11.06 4.98 -16.23
CA ALA A 202 -10.33 4.39 -17.35
C ALA A 202 -8.82 4.60 -17.21
N ILE A 203 -8.38 5.83 -16.91
CA ILE A 203 -6.96 6.14 -16.71
C ILE A 203 -6.42 5.39 -15.50
N HIS A 204 -7.15 5.40 -14.39
CA HIS A 204 -6.74 4.75 -13.15
C HIS A 204 -6.55 3.23 -13.32
N TYR A 205 -7.52 2.53 -13.90
CA TYR A 205 -7.41 1.08 -14.13
C TYR A 205 -6.39 0.72 -15.22
N ASN A 206 -6.20 1.57 -16.23
CA ASN A 206 -5.11 1.39 -17.19
C ASN A 206 -3.74 1.47 -16.51
N GLN A 207 -3.54 2.46 -15.63
CA GLN A 207 -2.31 2.60 -14.85
C GLN A 207 -2.09 1.41 -13.92
N GLN A 208 -3.15 0.92 -13.26
CA GLN A 208 -3.05 -0.30 -12.44
C GLN A 208 -2.61 -1.51 -13.27
N SER A 209 -3.14 -1.65 -14.49
CA SER A 209 -2.75 -2.72 -15.42
C SER A 209 -1.28 -2.63 -15.80
N ILE A 210 -0.80 -1.44 -16.15
CA ILE A 210 0.61 -1.17 -16.47
C ILE A 210 1.51 -1.48 -15.27
N ILE A 211 1.11 -1.07 -14.06
CA ILE A 211 1.87 -1.32 -12.84
C ILE A 211 1.93 -2.82 -12.52
N ALA A 212 0.81 -3.54 -12.61
CA ALA A 212 0.74 -4.98 -12.36
C ALA A 212 1.64 -5.75 -13.35
N LEU A 213 1.59 -5.40 -14.63
CA LEU A 213 2.44 -6.02 -15.64
C LEU A 213 3.93 -5.67 -15.43
N THR A 214 4.22 -4.42 -15.06
CA THR A 214 5.56 -3.96 -14.71
C THR A 214 6.12 -4.71 -13.51
N ASN A 215 5.29 -4.94 -12.49
CA ASN A 215 5.65 -5.71 -11.30
C ASN A 215 6.00 -7.15 -11.67
N LEU A 216 5.16 -7.80 -12.48
CA LEU A 216 5.40 -9.18 -12.94
C LEU A 216 6.76 -9.31 -13.63
N PHE A 217 7.05 -8.44 -14.61
CA PHE A 217 8.35 -8.45 -15.29
C PHE A 217 9.51 -8.08 -14.36
N GLY A 218 9.29 -7.10 -13.48
CA GLY A 218 10.27 -6.68 -12.47
C GLY A 218 10.65 -7.82 -11.52
N ASP A 219 9.69 -8.63 -11.10
CA ASP A 219 9.93 -9.77 -10.22
C ASP A 219 10.73 -10.87 -10.91
N PHE A 220 10.43 -11.19 -12.18
CA PHE A 220 11.23 -12.15 -12.95
C PHE A 220 12.68 -11.68 -13.12
N ILE A 221 12.88 -10.40 -13.42
CA ILE A 221 14.22 -9.85 -13.56
C ILE A 221 14.94 -9.82 -12.21
N THR A 222 14.24 -9.45 -11.13
CA THR A 222 14.77 -9.48 -9.76
C THR A 222 15.19 -10.89 -9.37
N PHE A 223 14.38 -11.90 -9.66
CA PHE A 223 14.73 -13.30 -9.46
C PHE A 223 15.97 -13.72 -10.25
N GLY A 224 16.07 -13.27 -11.50
CA GLY A 224 17.26 -13.46 -12.35
C GLY A 224 18.52 -12.82 -11.76
N ILE A 225 18.41 -11.58 -11.27
CA ILE A 225 19.51 -10.84 -10.63
C ILE A 225 19.96 -11.54 -9.35
N ILE A 226 19.02 -11.96 -8.49
CA ILE A 226 19.33 -12.68 -7.25
C ILE A 226 20.04 -14.00 -7.61
N SER A 227 19.51 -14.77 -8.55
CA SER A 227 20.12 -16.03 -8.98
C SER A 227 21.53 -15.83 -9.54
N PHE A 228 21.71 -14.82 -10.39
CA PHE A 228 23.01 -14.43 -10.92
C PHE A 228 23.99 -14.04 -9.80
N LEU A 229 23.55 -13.22 -8.85
CA LEU A 229 24.37 -12.74 -7.74
C LEU A 229 24.78 -13.90 -6.81
N VAL A 230 23.88 -14.86 -6.56
CA VAL A 230 24.18 -16.09 -5.80
C VAL A 230 25.22 -16.97 -6.50
N ILE A 231 25.21 -17.03 -7.84
CA ILE A 231 26.22 -17.76 -8.63
C ILE A 231 27.54 -17.00 -8.66
N TRP A 232 27.50 -15.67 -8.83
CA TRP A 232 28.68 -14.83 -8.88
C TRP A 232 29.41 -14.76 -7.54
N MET A 233 28.66 -14.72 -6.42
CA MET A 233 29.21 -14.58 -5.07
C MET A 233 29.40 -15.91 -4.34
N LYS A 234 29.51 -17.04 -5.06
CA LYS A 234 29.70 -18.37 -4.45
C LYS A 234 30.84 -18.42 -3.42
N PRO A 235 32.05 -17.85 -3.66
CA PRO A 235 33.11 -17.87 -2.65
C PRO A 235 32.74 -17.14 -1.36
N GLN A 236 32.12 -15.95 -1.47
CA GLN A 236 31.70 -15.15 -0.33
C GLN A 236 30.55 -15.82 0.43
N ILE A 237 29.64 -16.51 -0.27
CA ILE A 237 28.56 -17.29 0.33
C ILE A 237 29.11 -18.48 1.12
N ILE A 238 30.15 -19.15 0.63
CA ILE A 238 30.81 -20.24 1.38
C ILE A 238 31.42 -19.70 2.68
N ILE A 239 32.11 -18.55 2.62
CA ILE A 239 32.69 -17.88 3.80
C ILE A 239 31.57 -17.46 4.78
N LEU A 240 30.49 -16.86 4.27
CA LEU A 240 29.31 -16.50 5.06
C LEU A 240 28.67 -17.72 5.73
N LYS A 241 28.50 -18.81 4.99
CA LYS A 241 27.99 -20.08 5.55
C LYS A 241 28.88 -20.59 6.66
N SER A 242 30.20 -20.60 6.45
CA SER A 242 31.16 -21.03 7.48
C SER A 242 31.05 -20.16 8.74
N PHE A 243 31.03 -18.84 8.56
CA PHE A 243 30.88 -17.87 9.65
C PHE A 243 29.58 -18.03 10.43
N LEU A 244 28.43 -18.16 9.75
CA LEU A 244 27.14 -18.37 10.40
C LEU A 244 27.08 -19.70 11.14
N THR A 245 27.65 -20.75 10.53
CA THR A 245 27.70 -22.10 11.13
C THR A 245 28.54 -22.10 12.39
N GLU A 246 29.73 -21.51 12.35
CA GLU A 246 30.61 -21.33 13.51
C GLU A 246 29.95 -20.48 14.60
N SER A 247 29.28 -19.39 14.23
CA SER A 247 28.53 -18.54 15.16
C SER A 247 27.42 -19.32 15.86
N ILE A 248 26.62 -20.10 15.14
CA ILE A 248 25.54 -20.91 15.72
C ILE A 248 26.11 -22.01 16.63
N TYR A 249 27.17 -22.70 16.22
CA TYR A 249 27.76 -23.76 17.04
C TYR A 249 28.43 -23.23 18.31
N SER A 250 28.96 -22.00 18.28
CA SER A 250 29.55 -21.34 19.44
C SER A 250 28.55 -20.97 20.54
N LEU A 251 27.24 -20.95 20.22
CA LEU A 251 26.18 -20.67 21.20
C LEU A 251 25.97 -21.86 22.15
N SER A 252 25.46 -21.57 23.35
CA SER A 252 25.04 -22.61 24.28
C SER A 252 23.79 -23.34 23.77
N ASP A 253 23.58 -24.59 24.20
CA ASP A 253 22.42 -25.39 23.79
C ASP A 253 21.09 -24.75 24.21
N THR A 254 21.08 -24.03 25.33
CA THR A 254 19.97 -23.18 25.79
C THR A 254 19.67 -22.06 24.80
N THR A 255 20.67 -21.29 24.37
CA THR A 255 20.47 -20.17 23.41
C THR A 255 20.06 -20.67 22.04
N LYS A 256 20.61 -21.81 21.58
CA LYS A 256 20.17 -22.46 20.34
C LYS A 256 18.69 -22.85 20.40
N SER A 257 18.26 -23.46 21.51
CA SER A 257 16.86 -23.84 21.74
C SER A 257 15.95 -22.61 21.77
N PHE A 258 16.35 -21.56 22.49
CA PHE A 258 15.62 -20.30 22.56
C PHE A 258 15.48 -19.63 21.19
N LEU A 259 16.57 -19.49 20.43
CA LEU A 259 16.55 -18.86 19.10
C LEU A 259 15.64 -19.63 18.14
N LEU A 260 15.60 -20.95 18.29
CA LEU A 260 14.74 -21.80 17.50
C LEU A 260 13.25 -21.63 17.86
N ILE A 261 12.89 -21.60 19.16
CA ILE A 261 11.53 -21.31 19.61
C ILE A 261 11.08 -19.93 19.14
N LEU A 262 11.93 -18.91 19.35
CA LEU A 262 11.67 -17.55 18.89
C LEU A 262 11.48 -17.49 17.36
N GLY A 263 12.32 -18.22 16.62
CA GLY A 263 12.26 -18.28 15.17
C GLY A 263 11.00 -18.97 14.65
N THR A 264 10.58 -20.07 15.27
CA THR A 264 9.31 -20.72 14.93
C THR A 264 8.14 -19.80 15.23
N ASP A 265 8.06 -19.25 16.44
CA ASP A 265 6.91 -18.45 16.83
C ASP A 265 6.77 -17.20 15.96
N LEU A 266 7.88 -16.60 15.53
CA LEU A 266 7.87 -15.42 14.65
C LEU A 266 7.55 -15.73 13.18
N LEU A 267 8.11 -16.80 12.61
CA LEU A 267 7.95 -17.12 11.18
C LEU A 267 6.67 -17.91 10.88
N VAL A 268 6.19 -18.65 11.87
CA VAL A 268 5.17 -19.69 11.70
C VAL A 268 3.92 -19.41 12.55
N GLY A 269 4.02 -18.49 13.53
CA GLY A 269 2.95 -18.21 14.48
C GLY A 269 1.66 -17.65 13.86
N PHE A 270 0.53 -18.30 14.15
CA PHE A 270 -0.83 -17.92 13.71
C PHE A 270 -1.46 -16.79 14.52
N HIS A 271 -0.68 -15.79 14.92
CA HIS A 271 -1.18 -14.81 15.89
C HIS A 271 -2.30 -13.91 15.34
N SER A 272 -2.55 -13.91 14.03
CA SER A 272 -3.79 -13.39 13.47
C SER A 272 -4.06 -13.91 12.05
N PRO A 273 -5.23 -14.53 11.79
CA PRO A 273 -5.72 -14.79 10.43
C PRO A 273 -5.69 -13.55 9.53
N ARG A 274 -5.90 -12.36 10.14
CA ARG A 274 -5.89 -11.08 9.43
C ARG A 274 -4.52 -10.74 8.84
N GLY A 275 -3.43 -11.18 9.48
CA GLY A 275 -2.08 -10.97 8.96
C GLY A 275 -1.86 -11.70 7.64
N TRP A 276 -2.35 -12.93 7.54
CA TRP A 276 -2.29 -13.74 6.33
C TRP A 276 -3.23 -13.22 5.23
N GLU A 277 -4.40 -12.71 5.60
CA GLU A 277 -5.32 -12.04 4.68
C GLU A 277 -4.66 -10.82 4.02
N ILE A 278 -4.10 -9.90 4.82
CA ILE A 278 -3.41 -8.71 4.30
C ILE A 278 -2.20 -9.09 3.45
N PHE A 279 -1.43 -10.11 3.87
CA PHE A 279 -0.30 -10.61 3.10
C PHE A 279 -0.72 -11.13 1.72
N LEU A 280 -1.79 -11.92 1.65
CA LEU A 280 -2.32 -12.40 0.37
C LEU A 280 -2.91 -11.29 -0.48
N GLU A 281 -3.69 -10.38 0.12
CA GLU A 281 -4.22 -9.21 -0.58
C GLU A 281 -3.10 -8.39 -1.23
N LEU A 282 -1.98 -8.19 -0.50
CA LEU A 282 -0.81 -7.48 -1.02
C LEU A 282 -0.20 -8.20 -2.24
N ILE A 283 -0.06 -9.52 -2.18
CA ILE A 283 0.48 -10.33 -3.29
C ILE A 283 -0.46 -10.28 -4.49
N LEU A 284 -1.76 -10.49 -4.29
CA LEU A 284 -2.75 -10.47 -5.37
C LEU A 284 -2.79 -9.10 -6.04
N ARG A 285 -2.82 -8.02 -5.25
CA ARG A 285 -2.75 -6.64 -5.77
C ARG A 285 -1.46 -6.36 -6.53
N HIS A 286 -0.32 -6.85 -6.03
CA HIS A 286 0.98 -6.67 -6.69
C HIS A 286 1.00 -7.26 -8.10
N PHE A 287 0.39 -8.42 -8.30
CA PHE A 287 0.23 -9.07 -9.61
C PHE A 287 -1.02 -8.64 -10.39
N GLY A 288 -1.89 -7.83 -9.81
CA GLY A 288 -3.16 -7.41 -10.42
C GLY A 288 -4.23 -8.50 -10.48
N PHE A 289 -4.13 -9.54 -9.66
CA PHE A 289 -5.10 -10.65 -9.59
C PHE A 289 -6.35 -10.32 -8.77
N PRO A 290 -7.49 -10.97 -9.05
CA PRO A 290 -8.72 -10.82 -8.27
C PRO A 290 -8.56 -11.21 -6.80
N GLU A 291 -9.02 -10.35 -5.90
CA GLU A 291 -9.22 -10.66 -4.48
C GLU A 291 -10.49 -11.52 -4.33
N ASN A 292 -10.36 -12.84 -4.54
CA ASN A 292 -11.44 -13.78 -4.25
C ASN A 292 -11.44 -14.09 -2.74
N GLN A 293 -12.46 -13.60 -2.03
CA GLN A 293 -12.62 -13.78 -0.59
C GLN A 293 -12.67 -15.26 -0.18
N ASP A 294 -13.32 -16.12 -0.96
CA ASP A 294 -13.40 -17.55 -0.69
C ASP A 294 -12.01 -18.22 -0.77
N PHE A 295 -11.22 -17.83 -1.77
CA PHE A 295 -9.84 -18.31 -1.90
C PHE A 295 -8.96 -17.81 -0.75
N ILE A 296 -9.07 -16.54 -0.39
CA ILE A 296 -8.31 -15.95 0.71
C ILE A 296 -8.65 -16.65 2.03
N TYR A 297 -9.93 -16.86 2.34
CA TYR A 297 -10.34 -17.56 3.55
C TYR A 297 -9.91 -19.02 3.56
N LEU A 298 -10.01 -19.72 2.43
CA LEU A 298 -9.51 -21.09 2.29
C LEU A 298 -8.00 -21.15 2.58
N PHE A 299 -7.22 -20.27 1.95
CA PHE A 299 -5.78 -20.23 2.16
C PHE A 299 -5.43 -19.93 3.62
N VAL A 300 -6.04 -18.90 4.21
CA VAL A 300 -5.80 -18.49 5.60
C VAL A 300 -6.18 -19.60 6.59
N ALA A 301 -7.17 -20.42 6.27
CA ALA A 301 -7.56 -21.56 7.11
C ALA A 301 -6.59 -22.75 6.99
N THR A 302 -6.02 -23.02 5.82
CA THR A 302 -5.24 -24.25 5.57
C THR A 302 -3.73 -24.05 5.54
N PHE A 303 -3.26 -23.03 4.82
CA PHE A 303 -1.85 -22.86 4.51
C PHE A 303 -1.01 -22.55 5.74
N PRO A 304 -1.43 -21.62 6.62
CA PRO A 304 -0.72 -21.37 7.85
C PRO A 304 -0.55 -22.67 8.64
N VAL A 305 -1.64 -23.38 8.98
CA VAL A 305 -1.61 -24.62 9.80
C VAL A 305 -0.67 -25.69 9.21
N LEU A 306 -0.70 -25.85 7.89
CA LEU A 306 0.22 -26.75 7.19
C LEU A 306 1.68 -26.33 7.37
N LEU A 307 1.96 -25.04 7.16
CA LEU A 307 3.29 -24.48 7.31
C LEU A 307 3.83 -24.73 8.74
N ASP A 308 3.02 -24.56 9.78
CA ASP A 308 3.43 -24.89 11.16
C ASP A 308 3.77 -26.35 11.39
N THR A 309 2.93 -27.23 10.89
CA THR A 309 3.18 -28.67 11.01
C THR A 309 4.48 -29.06 10.31
N VAL A 310 4.74 -28.52 9.11
CA VAL A 310 5.97 -28.78 8.34
C VAL A 310 7.19 -28.22 9.05
N PHE A 311 7.13 -26.98 9.55
CA PHE A 311 8.26 -26.35 10.24
C PHE A 311 8.59 -27.06 11.55
N LYS A 312 7.60 -27.38 12.38
CA LYS A 312 7.80 -28.17 13.62
C LYS A 312 8.43 -29.53 13.32
N TYR A 313 7.93 -30.24 12.30
CA TYR A 313 8.49 -31.52 11.89
C TYR A 313 9.93 -31.39 11.40
N TRP A 314 10.22 -30.42 10.53
CA TRP A 314 11.55 -30.21 9.97
C TRP A 314 12.56 -29.91 11.08
N ILE A 315 12.18 -29.06 12.02
CA ILE A 315 12.98 -28.70 13.19
C ILE A 315 13.27 -29.92 14.06
N PHE A 316 12.24 -30.68 14.43
CA PHE A 316 12.41 -31.88 15.24
C PHE A 316 13.35 -32.89 14.56
N ARG A 317 13.20 -33.08 13.24
CA ARG A 317 14.06 -33.99 12.47
C ARG A 317 15.50 -33.49 12.40
N TYR A 318 15.70 -32.19 12.20
CA TYR A 318 17.03 -31.61 12.01
C TYR A 318 17.81 -31.49 13.33
N LEU A 319 17.16 -31.06 14.41
CA LEU A 319 17.80 -30.97 15.73
C LEU A 319 18.22 -32.34 16.27
N ASN A 320 17.38 -33.37 16.09
CA ASN A 320 17.71 -34.74 16.50
C ASN A 320 18.98 -35.29 15.81
N GLN A 321 19.34 -34.78 14.63
CA GLN A 321 20.54 -35.20 13.92
C GLN A 321 21.81 -34.46 14.37
N ILE A 322 21.68 -33.23 14.87
CA ILE A 322 22.83 -32.35 15.12
C ILE A 322 23.15 -32.21 16.60
N SER A 323 22.14 -32.13 17.47
CA SER A 323 22.34 -31.92 18.90
C SER A 323 21.17 -32.48 19.72
N PRO A 324 21.26 -33.76 20.15
CA PRO A 324 20.24 -34.37 21.01
C PRO A 324 20.03 -33.63 22.34
N SER A 325 21.08 -32.97 22.87
CA SER A 325 21.00 -32.14 24.08
C SER A 325 20.17 -30.86 23.86
N THR A 326 20.26 -30.25 22.69
CA THR A 326 19.41 -29.12 22.29
C THR A 326 17.94 -29.55 22.18
N VAL A 327 17.66 -30.77 21.69
CA VAL A 327 16.29 -31.31 21.66
C VAL A 327 15.72 -31.50 23.06
N ALA A 328 16.49 -32.10 23.97
CA ALA A 328 16.06 -32.27 25.36
C ALA A 328 15.77 -30.91 26.02
N THR A 329 16.65 -29.93 25.81
CA THR A 329 16.49 -28.56 26.33
C THR A 329 15.28 -27.86 25.72
N TYR A 330 15.04 -28.02 24.41
CA TYR A 330 13.86 -27.50 23.71
C TYR A 330 12.56 -28.08 24.29
N HIS A 331 12.50 -29.38 24.54
CA HIS A 331 11.35 -30.01 25.19
C HIS A 331 11.14 -29.46 26.61
N SER A 332 12.18 -29.39 27.43
CA SER A 332 12.10 -28.79 28.78
C SER A 332 11.69 -27.31 28.79
N MET A 333 11.78 -26.59 27.66
CA MET A 333 11.41 -25.18 27.56
C MET A 333 9.98 -24.96 27.04
N ILE A 334 9.40 -25.95 26.36
CA ILE A 334 8.06 -25.87 25.77
C ILE A 334 7.02 -26.58 26.64
N GLU A 335 7.43 -27.65 27.32
CA GLU A 335 6.66 -28.33 28.37
C GLU A 335 6.73 -27.54 29.68
#